data_AF-A0A9D6E2L9-F1
#
_entry.id   AF-A0A9D6E2L9-F1
#
_cell.length_a   1.000
_cell.length_b   1.000
_cell.length_c   1.000
_cell.angle_alpha   90.00
_cell.angle_beta   90.00
_cell.angle_gamma   90.00
#
_symmetry.space_group_name_H-M   'P 1'
#
loop_
_entity.id
_entity.type
_entity.pdbx_description
1 polymer ?
#
loop_
_entity_poly.entity_id
_entity_poly.type
_entity_poly.pdbx_seq_one_letter_code
_entity_poly.pdbx_strand_id
1 'polypeptide(L)'
;MNYPQHAAQNREKGFTLIEAVVTVGLGGLLALLLFQAFISGQNQYVRHQTRIDLQQSVLKGMQGLGGDLRQSSPQSISVSPANPNAISLVRMKTVDSTGKPVWDTCFVIYWLDPGNKRLFRKQWPPLPPASGISYS
;
A
#
# COMPACT_ATOMS: atom_id res chain seq x y z
N MET A 1 -29.90 -77.01 30.85
CA MET A 1 -28.65 -76.28 30.60
C MET A 1 -28.95 -75.19 29.59
N ASN A 2 -29.16 -73.96 30.05
CA ASN A 2 -29.41 -72.78 29.21
C ASN A 2 -28.82 -71.57 29.95
N TYR A 3 -27.97 -70.81 29.26
CA TYR A 3 -27.17 -69.73 29.83
C TYR A 3 -28.05 -68.52 30.21
N PRO A 4 -27.80 -67.86 31.34
CA PRO A 4 -28.44 -66.58 31.64
C PRO A 4 -27.92 -65.52 30.65
N GLN A 5 -28.85 -64.93 29.89
CA GLN A 5 -28.59 -63.74 29.11
C GLN A 5 -28.30 -62.58 30.08
N HIS A 6 -27.02 -62.22 30.20
CA HIS A 6 -26.64 -60.94 30.78
C HIS A 6 -27.04 -59.86 29.77
N ALA A 7 -28.29 -59.39 29.90
CA ALA A 7 -28.73 -58.15 29.30
C ALA A 7 -27.78 -57.06 29.80
N ALA A 8 -26.85 -56.65 28.94
CA ALA A 8 -26.02 -55.47 29.16
C ALA A 8 -26.97 -54.29 29.25
N GLN A 9 -27.34 -53.94 30.47
CA GLN A 9 -28.09 -52.74 30.80
C GLN A 9 -27.21 -51.58 30.37
N ASN A 10 -27.41 -51.09 29.15
CA ASN A 10 -26.96 -49.78 28.74
C ASN A 10 -27.70 -48.79 29.62
N ARG A 11 -27.10 -48.49 30.78
CA ARG A 11 -27.46 -47.32 31.57
C ARG A 11 -27.23 -46.13 30.66
N GLU A 12 -28.29 -45.66 30.03
CA GLU A 12 -28.32 -44.37 29.36
C GLU A 12 -27.90 -43.32 30.39
N LYS A 13 -26.62 -42.92 30.33
CA LYS A 13 -26.07 -41.90 31.23
C LYS A 13 -26.67 -40.57 30.77
N GLY A 14 -27.76 -40.18 31.40
CA GLY A 14 -28.35 -38.86 31.21
C GLY A 14 -27.31 -37.77 31.48
N PHE A 15 -27.24 -36.79 30.58
CA PHE A 15 -26.34 -35.66 30.70
C PHE A 15 -26.62 -34.92 32.01
N THR A 16 -25.61 -34.85 32.89
CA THR A 16 -25.81 -34.22 34.20
C THR A 16 -25.75 -32.70 34.06
N LEU A 17 -26.54 -31.99 34.88
CA LEU A 17 -26.54 -30.51 34.87
C LEU A 17 -25.14 -29.93 35.15
N ILE A 18 -24.34 -30.63 35.96
CA ILE A 18 -22.94 -30.24 36.24
C ILE A 18 -22.09 -30.37 34.97
N GLU A 19 -22.22 -31.47 34.23
CA GLU A 19 -21.48 -31.68 32.97
C GLU A 19 -21.82 -30.61 31.92
N ALA A 20 -23.10 -30.19 31.86
CA ALA A 20 -23.53 -29.07 31.02
C ALA A 20 -22.81 -27.77 31.38
N VAL A 21 -22.80 -27.41 32.67
CA VAL A 21 -22.18 -26.16 33.16
C VAL A 21 -20.68 -26.17 32.92
N VAL A 22 -20.00 -27.29 33.18
CA VAL A 22 -18.56 -27.42 32.95
C VAL A 22 -18.25 -27.32 31.45
N THR A 23 -19.04 -27.97 30.59
CA THR A 23 -18.84 -27.93 29.13
C THR A 23 -19.01 -26.51 28.58
N VAL A 24 -20.04 -25.79 29.01
CA VAL A 24 -20.27 -24.39 28.60
C VAL A 24 -19.16 -23.48 29.14
N GLY A 25 -18.73 -23.67 30.39
CA GLY A 25 -17.63 -22.90 30.97
C GLY A 25 -16.30 -23.09 30.23
N LEU A 26 -15.93 -24.35 29.95
CA LEU A 26 -14.73 -24.67 29.18
C LEU A 26 -14.85 -24.18 27.73
N GLY A 27 -16.01 -24.35 27.10
CA GLY A 27 -16.28 -23.84 25.76
C GLY A 27 -16.15 -22.32 25.68
N GLY A 28 -16.68 -21.59 26.66
CA GLY A 28 -16.54 -20.14 26.76
C GLY A 28 -15.09 -19.69 26.95
N LEU A 29 -14.33 -20.38 27.80
CA LEU A 29 -12.90 -20.11 28.00
C LEU A 29 -12.10 -20.33 26.72
N LEU A 30 -12.36 -21.44 26.01
CA LEU A 30 -11.73 -21.71 24.72
C LEU A 30 -12.10 -20.65 23.68
N ALA A 31 -13.37 -20.25 23.60
CA ALA A 31 -13.83 -19.20 22.69
C ALA A 31 -13.13 -17.86 22.97
N LEU A 32 -12.95 -17.49 24.24
CA LEU A 32 -12.22 -16.28 24.64
C LEU A 32 -10.75 -16.33 24.20
N LEU A 33 -10.08 -17.45 24.41
CA LEU A 33 -8.69 -17.63 23.98
C LEU A 33 -8.54 -17.50 22.47
N LEU A 34 -9.43 -18.14 21.70
CA LEU A 34 -9.44 -18.04 20.24
C LEU A 34 -9.72 -16.61 19.78
N PHE A 35 -10.67 -15.93 20.41
CA PHE A 35 -11.00 -14.55 20.10
C PHE A 35 -9.83 -13.60 20.36
N GLN A 36 -9.12 -13.77 21.48
CA GLN A 36 -7.94 -12.98 21.80
C GLN A 36 -6.79 -13.24 20.82
N ALA A 37 -6.56 -14.50 20.45
CA ALA A 37 -5.58 -14.86 19.42
C ALA A 37 -5.94 -14.24 18.07
N PHE A 38 -7.22 -14.27 17.69
CA PHE A 38 -7.72 -13.67 16.46
C PHE A 38 -7.52 -12.14 16.42
N ILE A 39 -7.86 -11.43 17.51
CA ILE A 39 -7.63 -9.97 17.60
C ILE A 39 -6.14 -9.64 17.46
N SER A 40 -5.28 -10.39 18.15
CA SER A 40 -3.83 -10.20 18.05
C SER A 40 -3.33 -10.42 16.62
N GLY A 41 -3.78 -11.49 15.97
CA GLY A 41 -3.46 -11.80 14.58
C GLY A 41 -3.92 -10.72 13.62
N GLN A 42 -5.16 -10.25 13.77
CA GLN A 42 -5.72 -9.18 12.93
C GLN A 42 -4.93 -7.86 13.06
N ASN A 43 -4.56 -7.49 14.29
CA ASN A 43 -3.77 -6.28 14.53
C ASN A 43 -2.38 -6.37 13.92
N GLN A 44 -1.73 -7.54 13.99
CA GLN A 44 -0.43 -7.76 13.35
C GLN A 44 -0.56 -7.71 11.82
N TYR A 45 -1.58 -8.37 11.27
CA TYR A 45 -1.86 -8.37 9.83
C TYR A 45 -2.03 -6.94 9.30
N VAL A 46 -2.86 -6.12 9.94
CA VAL A 46 -3.08 -4.71 9.53
C VAL A 46 -1.79 -3.89 9.56
N ARG A 47 -0.94 -4.09 10.59
CA ARG A 47 0.35 -3.40 10.69
C ARG A 47 1.30 -3.82 9.57
N HIS A 48 1.37 -5.11 9.26
CA HIS A 48 2.19 -5.61 8.16
C HIS A 48 1.70 -5.10 6.81
N GLN A 49 0.39 -5.13 6.57
CA GLN A 49 -0.19 -4.61 5.34
C GLN A 49 0.12 -3.12 5.16
N THR A 50 -0.09 -2.31 6.21
CA THR A 50 0.24 -0.87 6.19
C THR A 50 1.72 -0.64 5.86
N ARG A 51 2.63 -1.44 6.41
CA ARG A 51 4.06 -1.33 6.12
C ARG A 51 4.38 -1.66 4.66
N ILE A 52 3.77 -2.71 4.12
CA ILE A 52 3.92 -3.11 2.72
C ILE A 52 3.42 -1.99 1.80
N ASP A 53 2.24 -1.44 2.08
CA ASP A 53 1.63 -0.38 1.28
C ASP A 53 2.52 0.89 1.28
N LEU A 54 3.08 1.25 2.43
CA LEU A 54 4.03 2.36 2.54
C LEU A 54 5.30 2.11 1.71
N GLN A 55 5.88 0.91 1.79
CA GLN A 55 7.05 0.54 1.01
C GLN A 55 6.77 0.58 -0.50
N GLN A 56 5.63 0.04 -0.94
CA GLN A 56 5.23 0.06 -2.35
C GLN A 56 4.98 1.49 -2.84
N SER A 57 4.35 2.34 -2.02
CA SER A 57 4.13 3.75 -2.34
C SER A 57 5.45 4.51 -2.53
N VAL A 58 6.41 4.30 -1.63
CA VAL A 58 7.76 4.89 -1.75
C VAL A 58 8.47 4.39 -3.00
N LEU A 59 8.47 3.07 -3.25
CA LEU A 59 9.09 2.50 -4.44
C LEU A 59 8.48 3.06 -5.72
N LYS A 60 7.15 3.16 -5.81
CA LYS A 60 6.45 3.75 -6.96
C LYS A 60 6.85 5.21 -7.16
N GLY A 61 6.93 5.99 -6.09
CA GLY A 61 7.38 7.38 -6.13
C GLY A 61 8.82 7.53 -6.62
N MET A 62 9.75 6.73 -6.06
CA MET A 62 11.16 6.73 -6.44
C MET A 62 11.38 6.25 -7.88
N GLN A 63 10.68 5.21 -8.32
CA GLN A 63 10.75 4.72 -9.69
C GLN A 63 10.22 5.76 -10.68
N GLY A 64 9.10 6.43 -10.34
CA GLY A 64 8.56 7.52 -11.15
C GLY A 64 9.54 8.68 -11.29
N LEU A 65 10.06 9.18 -10.17
CA LEU A 65 11.05 10.26 -10.16
C LEU A 65 12.35 9.87 -10.88
N GLY A 66 12.87 8.67 -10.61
CA GLY A 66 14.08 8.17 -11.28
C GLY A 66 13.88 7.91 -12.78
N GLY A 67 12.68 7.54 -13.20
CA GLY A 67 12.30 7.46 -14.61
C GLY A 67 12.31 8.84 -15.27
N ASP A 68 11.64 9.80 -14.65
CA ASP A 68 11.55 11.17 -15.16
C ASP A 68 12.93 11.86 -15.21
N LEU A 69 13.77 11.69 -14.18
CA LEU A 69 15.15 12.21 -14.14
C LEU A 69 16.03 11.60 -15.23
N ARG A 70 15.95 10.28 -15.45
CA ARG A 70 16.71 9.61 -16.53
C ARG A 70 16.29 10.06 -17.92
N GLN A 71 15.03 10.46 -18.08
CA GLN A 71 14.51 10.99 -19.34
C GLN A 71 14.69 12.51 -19.46
N SER A 72 15.29 13.18 -18.48
CA SER A 72 15.47 14.63 -18.51
C SER A 72 16.85 15.03 -19.00
N SER A 73 16.95 16.21 -19.64
CA SER A 73 18.25 16.83 -19.90
C SER A 73 18.75 17.51 -18.62
N PRO A 74 20.06 17.46 -18.30
CA PRO A 74 20.63 18.17 -17.15
C PRO A 74 20.30 19.66 -17.10
N GLN A 75 20.21 20.31 -18.26
CA GLN A 75 19.90 21.74 -18.40
C GLN A 75 18.43 22.06 -18.10
N SER A 76 17.54 21.07 -18.19
CA SER A 76 16.11 21.25 -17.94
C SER A 76 15.72 21.15 -16.46
N ILE A 77 16.64 20.68 -15.61
CA ILE A 77 16.38 20.47 -14.20
C ILE A 77 16.59 21.78 -13.46
N SER A 78 15.57 22.24 -12.73
CA SER A 78 15.63 23.45 -11.93
C SER A 78 15.01 23.24 -10.56
N VAL A 79 15.58 23.88 -9.55
CA VAL A 79 15.02 23.92 -8.19
C VAL A 79 14.29 25.24 -8.04
N SER A 80 13.06 25.20 -7.51
CA SER A 80 12.27 26.43 -7.36
C SER A 80 12.89 27.31 -6.26
N PRO A 81 13.19 28.60 -6.54
CA PRO A 81 13.68 29.51 -5.51
C PRO A 81 12.60 29.82 -4.46
N ALA A 82 11.32 29.72 -4.82
CA ALA A 82 10.20 29.94 -3.90
C ALA A 82 9.91 28.72 -3.00
N ASN A 83 10.34 27.52 -3.41
CA ASN A 83 10.19 26.30 -2.62
C ASN A 83 11.41 25.39 -2.84
N PRO A 84 12.37 25.35 -1.90
CA PRO A 84 13.59 24.53 -2.04
C PRO A 84 13.30 23.02 -2.05
N ASN A 85 12.09 22.61 -1.63
CA ASN A 85 11.65 21.22 -1.67
C ASN A 85 10.91 20.87 -2.98
N ALA A 86 10.99 21.75 -4.00
CA ALA A 86 10.39 21.54 -5.30
C ALA A 86 11.44 21.53 -6.42
N ILE A 87 11.31 20.55 -7.31
CA ILE A 87 12.15 20.38 -8.50
C ILE A 87 11.26 20.32 -9.73
N SER A 88 11.63 21.06 -10.76
CA SER A 88 11.01 21.02 -12.08
C SER A 88 11.97 20.42 -13.10
N LEU A 89 11.42 19.72 -14.08
CA LEU A 89 12.18 19.08 -15.15
C LEU A 89 11.36 19.00 -16.44
N VAL A 90 12.06 18.88 -17.57
CA VAL A 90 11.46 18.58 -18.87
C VAL A 90 11.97 17.23 -19.35
N ARG A 91 11.04 16.36 -19.72
CA ARG A 91 11.34 14.99 -20.14
C ARG A 91 11.48 14.91 -21.64
N MET A 92 12.28 13.97 -22.12
CA MET A 92 12.32 13.58 -23.51
C MET A 92 11.01 12.85 -23.84
N LYS A 93 10.29 13.33 -24.86
CA LYS A 93 9.05 12.72 -25.34
C LYS A 93 9.33 11.54 -26.25
N THR A 94 10.25 11.73 -27.20
CA THR A 94 10.66 10.70 -28.17
C THR A 94 12.03 11.02 -28.71
N VAL A 95 12.56 10.12 -29.52
CA VAL A 95 13.70 10.39 -30.42
C VAL A 95 13.12 10.48 -31.84
N ASP A 96 13.59 11.45 -32.63
CA ASP A 96 13.17 11.59 -34.03
C ASP A 96 13.87 10.57 -34.95
N SER A 97 13.52 10.58 -36.24
CA SER A 97 14.12 9.68 -37.24
C SER A 97 15.62 9.92 -37.47
N THR A 98 16.16 11.04 -36.99
CA THR A 98 17.58 11.39 -37.08
C THR A 98 18.36 11.04 -35.83
N GLY A 99 17.71 10.42 -34.83
CA GLY A 99 18.33 10.07 -33.56
C GLY A 99 18.41 11.24 -32.57
N LYS A 100 17.78 12.38 -32.85
CA LYS A 100 17.79 13.54 -31.95
C LYS A 100 16.64 13.45 -30.95
N PRO A 101 16.88 13.82 -29.67
CA PRO A 101 15.83 13.85 -28.66
C PRO A 101 14.83 14.97 -28.95
N VAL A 102 13.55 14.63 -28.97
CA VAL A 102 12.42 15.56 -29.01
C VAL A 102 11.87 15.69 -27.59
N TRP A 103 11.95 16.90 -27.03
CA TRP A 103 11.53 17.19 -25.67
C TRP A 103 10.02 17.39 -25.55
N ASP A 104 9.47 17.05 -24.39
CA ASP A 104 8.08 17.33 -24.04
C ASP A 104 7.90 18.86 -23.90
N THR A 105 6.71 19.36 -24.26
CA THR A 105 6.36 20.78 -24.06
C THR A 105 5.88 21.03 -22.64
N CYS A 106 5.47 19.97 -21.93
CA CYS A 106 5.06 20.05 -20.53
C CYS A 106 6.27 19.92 -19.60
N PHE A 107 6.28 20.70 -18.52
CA PHE A 107 7.21 20.48 -17.42
C PHE A 107 6.55 19.63 -16.33
N VAL A 108 7.35 18.77 -15.70
CA VAL A 108 6.93 17.99 -14.53
C VAL A 108 7.50 18.67 -13.30
N ILE A 109 6.66 18.90 -12.31
CA ILE A 109 7.07 19.42 -11.01
C ILE A 109 6.85 18.34 -9.97
N TYR A 110 7.90 18.09 -9.20
CA TYR A 110 7.84 17.36 -7.95
C TYR A 110 7.97 18.34 -6.79
N TRP A 111 7.16 18.19 -5.76
CA TRP A 111 7.35 18.93 -4.53
C TRP A 111 7.01 18.06 -3.32
N LEU A 112 7.84 18.17 -2.29
CA LEU A 112 7.56 17.57 -0.99
C LEU A 112 6.77 18.57 -0.15
N ASP A 113 5.56 18.19 0.26
CA ASP A 113 4.82 18.90 1.28
C ASP A 113 5.35 18.48 2.67
N PRO A 114 6.03 19.37 3.41
CA PRO A 114 6.63 19.03 4.69
C PRO A 114 5.57 18.75 5.78
N GLY A 115 4.38 19.34 5.68
CA GLY A 115 3.32 19.13 6.67
C GLY A 115 2.72 17.73 6.56
N ASN A 116 2.43 17.32 5.32
CA ASN A 116 1.80 16.01 5.06
C ASN A 116 2.80 14.89 4.78
N LYS A 117 4.10 15.18 4.69
CA LYS A 117 5.18 14.23 4.32
C LYS A 117 4.86 13.49 3.01
N ARG A 118 4.26 14.20 2.05
CA ARG A 118 3.82 13.64 0.76
C ARG A 118 4.62 14.27 -0.37
N LEU A 119 5.18 13.40 -1.22
CA LEU A 119 5.75 13.81 -2.49
C LEU A 119 4.63 13.88 -3.52
N PHE A 120 4.40 15.07 -4.04
CA PHE A 120 3.47 15.27 -5.14
C PHE A 120 4.22 15.34 -6.45
N ARG A 121 3.55 14.90 -7.51
CA ARG A 121 4.00 15.01 -8.89
C ARG A 121 2.87 15.61 -9.71
N LYS A 122 3.13 16.69 -10.44
CA LYS A 122 2.16 17.28 -11.36
C LYS A 122 2.84 17.62 -12.68
N GLN A 123 2.14 17.32 -13.77
CA GLN A 123 2.52 17.77 -15.09
C GLN A 123 1.78 19.08 -15.35
N TRP A 124 2.53 20.10 -15.73
CA TRP A 124 1.95 21.39 -16.11
C TRP A 124 2.02 21.52 -17.62
N PRO A 125 0.93 21.96 -18.29
CA PRO A 125 0.98 22.24 -19.71
C PRO A 125 2.05 23.32 -19.98
N PRO A 126 2.59 23.38 -21.22
CA PRO A 126 3.42 24.50 -21.62
C PRO A 126 2.70 25.81 -21.26
N LEU A 127 3.44 26.76 -20.70
CA LEU A 127 2.96 28.14 -20.66
C LEU A 127 2.61 28.50 -22.11
N PRO A 128 1.45 29.13 -22.39
CA PRO A 128 1.23 29.69 -23.72
C PRO A 128 2.45 30.54 -24.06
N PRO A 129 2.97 30.47 -25.31
CA PRO A 129 4.14 31.26 -25.67
C PRO A 129 3.87 32.68 -25.22
N ALA A 130 4.77 33.24 -24.40
CA ALA A 130 4.77 34.67 -24.17
C ALA A 130 4.78 35.28 -25.58
N SER A 131 3.67 35.91 -25.96
CA SER A 131 3.46 36.44 -27.30
C SER A 131 4.67 37.30 -27.65
N GLY A 132 5.59 36.81 -28.50
CA GLY A 132 6.78 37.59 -28.82
C GLY A 132 7.98 36.92 -29.48
N ILE A 133 8.12 35.58 -29.52
CA ILE A 133 9.29 34.99 -30.22
C ILE A 133 8.85 33.81 -31.09
N SER A 134 8.75 34.08 -32.40
CA SER A 134 8.73 33.09 -33.47
C SER A 134 10.13 32.55 -33.71
N TYR A 135 10.32 31.24 -33.70
CA TYR A 135 11.53 30.64 -34.26
C TYR A 135 11.28 30.45 -35.76
N SER A 136 11.99 31.26 -36.56
CA SER A 136 12.13 31.12 -38.02
C SER A 136 12.89 29.87 -38.40
#